data_AF-A0A2E5BMP6-F1
#
_entry.id   AF-A0A2E5BMP6-F1
#
_cell.length_a   1.000
_cell.length_b   1.000
_cell.length_c   1.000
_cell.angle_alpha   90.00
_cell.angle_beta   90.00
_cell.angle_gamma   90.00
#
_symmetry.space_group_name_H-M   'P 1'
#
loop_
_entity.id
_entity.type
_entity.pdbx_description
1 polymer ?
#
loop_
_entity_poly.entity_id
_entity_poly.type
_entity_poly.pdbx_seq_one_letter_code
_entity_poly.pdbx_strand_id
1 'polypeptide(L)'
;AEADAESARLEISRRLLAAADIEDTPVTAQRASLKPVTMALVVIMPLAALATYLTLGSPGLPGQPYAERLNAPLEQLPVEGLVARLELRLEQEPDDVRGWRLIAPIYLQLGRYGEAINAFGRIMQIEGREADALAGLGEALTLSGDGIVPPPAIRAFEAALEMDEQHPRSRFYLALAKAQTGDLVAATQDWKALLEDTPADAPWRAVVESHVAAATERLAGQSPAGGK
;
A
#
# COMPACT_ATOMS: atom_id res chain seq x y z
N ALA A 1 16.36 -65.31 -34.15
CA ALA A 1 15.00 -64.96 -33.73
C ALA A 1 14.58 -65.72 -32.47
N GLU A 2 14.46 -67.05 -32.47
CA GLU A 2 14.15 -67.82 -31.24
C GLU A 2 15.29 -67.82 -30.21
N ALA A 3 16.55 -67.93 -30.66
CA ALA A 3 17.72 -67.88 -29.77
C ALA A 3 17.91 -66.53 -29.04
N ASP A 4 17.49 -65.41 -29.65
CA ASP A 4 17.53 -64.08 -29.03
C ASP A 4 16.39 -63.88 -28.02
N ALA A 5 15.26 -64.55 -28.23
CA ALA A 5 14.13 -64.52 -27.30
C ALA A 5 14.41 -65.36 -26.04
N GLU A 6 15.10 -66.48 -26.16
CA GLU A 6 15.53 -67.28 -25.01
C GLU A 6 16.62 -66.59 -24.18
N SER A 7 17.58 -65.94 -24.82
CA SER A 7 18.63 -65.18 -24.10
C SER A 7 18.04 -63.99 -23.35
N ALA A 8 17.07 -63.28 -23.95
CA ALA A 8 16.36 -62.18 -23.28
C ALA A 8 15.55 -62.67 -22.07
N ARG A 9 14.89 -63.84 -22.16
CA ARG A 9 14.14 -64.43 -21.05
C ARG A 9 15.05 -64.86 -19.90
N LEU A 10 16.23 -65.41 -20.21
CA LEU A 10 17.24 -65.79 -19.21
C LEU A 10 17.86 -64.58 -18.51
N GLU A 11 18.11 -63.50 -19.24
CA GLU A 11 18.59 -62.24 -18.65
C GLU A 11 17.54 -61.62 -17.72
N ILE A 12 16.26 -61.66 -18.10
CA ILE A 12 15.15 -61.13 -17.29
C ILE A 12 14.95 -61.98 -16.03
N SER A 13 14.94 -63.32 -16.11
CA SER A 13 14.78 -64.18 -14.94
C SER A 13 15.96 -64.06 -13.98
N ARG A 14 17.19 -63.90 -14.49
CA ARG A 14 18.38 -63.62 -13.68
C ARG A 14 18.28 -62.27 -12.97
N ARG A 15 17.77 -61.23 -13.64
CA ARG A 15 17.58 -59.90 -13.02
C ARG A 15 16.43 -59.89 -12.02
N LEU A 16 15.36 -60.65 -12.24
CA LEU A 16 14.27 -60.82 -11.28
C LEU A 16 14.72 -61.55 -10.02
N LEU A 17 15.52 -62.61 -10.14
CA LEU A 17 16.11 -63.30 -9.00
C LEU A 17 17.11 -62.42 -8.25
N ALA A 18 17.96 -61.67 -8.96
CA ALA A 18 18.89 -60.73 -8.34
C ALA A 18 18.18 -59.54 -7.66
N ALA A 19 17.01 -59.13 -8.14
CA ALA A 19 16.19 -58.09 -7.50
C ALA A 19 15.40 -58.62 -6.30
N ALA A 20 14.94 -59.89 -6.34
CA ALA A 20 14.27 -60.55 -5.22
C ALA A 20 15.22 -60.83 -4.05
N ASP A 21 16.52 -61.02 -4.31
CA ASP A 21 17.55 -61.13 -3.26
C ASP A 21 17.94 -59.77 -2.63
N ILE A 22 17.44 -58.64 -3.16
CA ILE A 22 17.68 -57.29 -2.62
C ILE A 22 16.51 -56.80 -1.73
N GLU A 23 15.44 -57.57 -1.60
CA GLU A 23 14.39 -57.34 -0.60
C GLU A 23 14.77 -57.94 0.76
N ASP A 24 15.86 -57.44 1.35
CA ASP A 24 16.02 -57.32 2.81
C ASP A 24 17.21 -56.44 3.18
N THR A 25 17.46 -55.37 2.42
CA THR A 25 18.15 -54.21 3.01
C THR A 25 17.05 -53.30 3.55
N PRO A 26 16.81 -53.28 4.88
CA PRO A 26 15.96 -52.23 5.42
C PRO A 26 16.57 -50.92 4.96
N VAL A 27 15.78 -50.10 4.27
CA VAL A 27 16.04 -48.66 4.18
C VAL A 27 15.98 -48.20 5.62
N THR A 28 17.11 -48.32 6.31
CA THR A 28 17.34 -47.65 7.55
C THR A 28 17.38 -46.20 7.11
N ALA A 29 16.20 -45.56 7.13
CA ALA A 29 16.14 -44.18 7.55
C ALA A 29 17.03 -44.17 8.80
N GLN A 30 18.24 -43.64 8.66
CA GLN A 30 19.12 -43.41 9.78
C GLN A 30 18.32 -42.45 10.63
N ARG A 31 17.50 -43.00 11.53
CA ARG A 31 16.80 -42.25 12.56
C ARG A 31 17.96 -41.56 13.24
N ALA A 32 18.14 -40.28 12.95
CA ALA A 32 19.03 -39.44 13.73
C ALA A 32 18.65 -39.77 15.17
N SER A 33 19.52 -40.46 15.89
CA SER A 33 19.20 -40.85 17.26
C SER A 33 19.16 -39.53 18.00
N LEU A 34 17.95 -39.04 18.19
CA LEU A 34 17.70 -37.88 19.02
C LEU A 34 18.19 -38.33 20.39
N LYS A 35 19.41 -37.89 20.76
CA LYS A 35 19.97 -38.10 22.09
C LYS A 35 18.86 -37.78 23.09
N PRO A 36 18.74 -38.51 24.23
CA PRO A 36 17.61 -38.35 25.16
C PRO A 36 17.35 -36.88 25.54
N VAL A 37 18.39 -36.04 25.55
CA VAL A 37 18.32 -34.58 25.70
C VAL A 37 17.48 -33.88 24.61
N THR A 38 17.66 -34.21 23.33
CA THR A 38 16.89 -33.62 22.23
C THR A 38 15.43 -34.09 22.22
N MET A 39 15.16 -35.34 22.59
CA MET A 39 13.80 -35.83 22.75
C MET A 39 13.09 -35.17 23.93
N ALA A 40 13.82 -34.96 25.04
CA ALA A 40 13.33 -34.22 26.19
C ALA A 40 13.01 -32.76 25.82
N LEU A 41 13.85 -32.08 25.05
CA LEU A 41 13.59 -30.69 24.62
C LEU A 41 12.33 -30.56 23.76
N VAL A 42 12.09 -31.49 22.82
CA VAL A 42 10.88 -31.48 21.96
C VAL A 42 9.60 -31.65 22.76
N VAL A 43 9.65 -32.32 23.92
CA VAL A 43 8.47 -32.52 24.79
C VAL A 43 8.36 -31.43 25.85
N ILE A 44 9.48 -31.03 26.45
CA ILE A 44 9.52 -30.01 27.52
C ILE A 44 9.16 -28.63 26.96
N MET A 45 9.58 -28.28 25.74
CA MET A 45 9.34 -26.96 25.20
C MET A 45 7.84 -26.67 24.93
N PRO A 46 7.05 -27.55 24.28
CA PRO A 46 5.60 -27.36 24.17
C PRO A 46 4.88 -27.42 25.51
N LEU A 47 5.30 -28.29 26.42
CA LEU A 47 4.69 -28.38 27.76
C LEU A 47 4.95 -27.13 28.58
N ALA A 48 6.17 -26.58 28.54
CA ALA A 48 6.51 -25.32 29.18
C ALA A 48 5.76 -24.15 28.55
N ALA A 49 5.64 -24.12 27.22
CA ALA A 49 4.85 -23.11 26.51
C ALA A 49 3.36 -23.19 26.90
N LEU A 50 2.80 -24.41 26.95
CA LEU A 50 1.42 -24.65 27.37
C LEU A 50 1.20 -24.27 28.84
N ALA A 51 2.11 -24.66 29.74
CA ALA A 51 2.04 -24.30 31.16
C ALA A 51 2.15 -22.78 31.36
N THR A 52 3.01 -22.12 30.59
CA THR A 52 3.13 -20.66 30.60
C THR A 52 1.86 -20.01 30.07
N TYR A 53 1.28 -20.53 28.98
CA TYR A 53 0.02 -20.03 28.42
C TYR A 53 -1.17 -20.25 29.36
N LEU A 54 -1.23 -21.36 30.10
CA LEU A 54 -2.30 -21.62 31.06
C LEU A 54 -2.17 -20.80 32.35
N THR A 55 -0.96 -20.40 32.74
CA THR A 55 -0.72 -19.60 33.96
C THR A 55 -0.76 -18.09 33.71
N LEU A 56 -0.20 -17.61 32.61
CA LEU A 56 -0.14 -16.18 32.25
C LEU A 56 -1.12 -15.77 31.14
N GLY A 57 -1.55 -16.71 30.30
CA GLY A 57 -2.48 -16.43 29.22
C GLY A 57 -3.93 -16.38 29.68
N SER A 58 -4.83 -16.19 28.73
CA SER A 58 -6.27 -16.03 29.00
C SER A 58 -7.08 -17.01 28.15
N PRO A 59 -7.01 -18.32 28.43
CA PRO A 59 -7.64 -19.37 27.62
C PRO A 59 -9.18 -19.30 27.58
N GLY A 60 -9.78 -18.54 28.50
CA GLY A 60 -11.23 -18.31 28.57
C GLY A 60 -11.73 -17.08 27.82
N LEU A 61 -10.84 -16.29 27.19
CA LEU A 61 -11.30 -15.16 26.39
C LEU A 61 -11.94 -15.67 25.09
N PRO A 62 -13.20 -15.33 24.81
CA PRO A 62 -13.78 -15.62 23.52
C PRO A 62 -12.98 -14.88 22.43
N GLY A 63 -12.70 -15.56 21.32
CA GLY A 63 -12.08 -14.91 20.18
C GLY A 63 -13.02 -13.82 19.65
N GLN A 64 -12.65 -12.55 19.77
CA GLN A 64 -13.46 -11.45 19.25
C GLN A 64 -13.25 -11.33 17.73
N PRO A 65 -14.30 -11.52 16.91
CA PRO A 65 -14.25 -11.24 15.48
C PRO A 65 -13.78 -9.81 15.22
N TYR A 66 -13.12 -9.57 14.08
CA TYR A 66 -12.65 -8.22 13.71
C TYR A 66 -13.79 -7.18 13.76
N ALA A 67 -15.00 -7.56 13.35
CA ALA A 67 -16.20 -6.72 13.43
C ALA A 67 -16.57 -6.31 14.86
N GLU A 68 -16.38 -7.17 15.87
CA GLU A 68 -16.67 -6.82 17.27
C GLU A 68 -15.62 -5.89 17.86
N ARG A 69 -14.36 -5.96 17.40
CA ARG A 69 -13.32 -5.00 17.79
C ARG A 69 -13.63 -3.58 17.30
N LEU A 70 -14.31 -3.44 16.15
CA LEU A 70 -14.77 -2.15 15.62
C LEU A 70 -15.93 -1.54 16.42
N ASN A 71 -16.61 -2.33 17.27
CA ASN A 71 -17.66 -1.84 18.17
C ASN A 71 -17.12 -1.19 19.45
N ALA A 72 -15.79 -1.16 19.64
CA ALA A 72 -15.17 -0.40 20.72
C ALA A 72 -15.55 1.10 20.65
N PRO A 73 -15.52 1.83 21.78
CA PRO A 73 -15.72 3.29 21.78
C PRO A 73 -14.75 3.97 20.80
N LEU A 74 -15.22 5.00 20.08
CA LEU A 74 -14.43 5.69 19.08
C LEU A 74 -13.12 6.25 19.66
N GLU A 75 -13.13 6.68 20.93
CA GLU A 75 -11.92 7.22 21.59
C GLU A 75 -10.83 6.17 21.84
N GLN A 76 -11.16 4.87 21.76
CA GLN A 76 -10.24 3.77 22.04
C GLN A 76 -9.74 3.09 20.77
N LEU A 77 -10.29 3.42 19.60
CA LEU A 77 -9.87 2.83 18.34
C LEU A 77 -8.62 3.54 17.82
N PRO A 78 -7.59 2.79 17.38
CA PRO A 78 -6.52 3.39 16.59
C PRO A 78 -7.09 3.91 15.26
N VAL A 79 -6.34 4.75 14.55
CA VAL A 79 -6.79 5.39 13.29
C VAL A 79 -7.29 4.36 12.28
N GLU A 80 -6.62 3.21 12.17
CA GLU A 80 -7.01 2.12 11.28
C GLU A 80 -8.36 1.52 11.66
N GLY A 81 -8.66 1.43 12.97
CA GLY A 81 -9.95 0.97 13.47
C GLY A 81 -11.07 1.98 13.21
N LEU A 82 -10.77 3.29 13.27
CA LEU A 82 -11.72 4.34 12.89
C LEU A 82 -12.04 4.30 11.39
N VAL A 83 -11.03 4.11 10.55
CA VAL A 83 -11.19 3.97 9.10
C VAL A 83 -12.03 2.74 8.76
N ALA A 84 -11.71 1.57 9.31
CA ALA A 84 -12.47 0.34 9.06
C ALA A 84 -13.94 0.45 9.51
N ARG A 85 -14.23 1.19 10.59
CA ARG A 85 -15.60 1.45 11.02
C ARG A 85 -16.33 2.38 10.07
N LEU A 86 -15.66 3.40 9.56
CA LEU A 86 -16.22 4.32 8.58
C LEU A 86 -16.48 3.63 7.23
N GLU A 87 -15.57 2.75 6.80
CA GLU A 87 -15.75 1.89 5.63
C GLU A 87 -16.99 1.00 5.76
N LEU A 88 -17.14 0.30 6.88
CA LEU A 88 -18.31 -0.54 7.13
C LEU A 88 -19.62 0.26 7.11
N ARG A 89 -19.61 1.51 7.59
CA ARG A 89 -20.76 2.40 7.47
C ARG A 89 -21.05 2.73 6.02
N LEU A 90 -20.03 3.11 5.24
CA LEU A 90 -20.18 3.47 3.83
C LEU A 90 -20.59 2.29 2.95
N GLU A 91 -20.33 1.05 3.37
CA GLU A 91 -20.88 -0.14 2.74
C GLU A 91 -22.40 -0.26 2.97
N GLN A 92 -22.88 0.10 4.15
CA GLN A 92 -24.31 0.05 4.51
C GLN A 92 -25.08 1.28 3.99
N GLU A 93 -24.42 2.44 3.97
CA GLU A 93 -24.95 3.74 3.57
C GLU A 93 -24.08 4.32 2.44
N PRO A 94 -24.14 3.76 1.22
CA PRO A 94 -23.24 4.15 0.12
C PRO A 94 -23.46 5.58 -0.37
N ASP A 95 -24.58 6.20 -0.03
CA ASP A 95 -24.92 7.57 -0.41
C ASP A 95 -24.60 8.60 0.70
N ASP A 96 -23.94 8.21 1.79
CA ASP A 96 -23.48 9.15 2.83
C ASP A 96 -22.26 9.96 2.36
N VAL A 97 -22.53 11.07 1.67
CA VAL A 97 -21.49 11.99 1.17
C VAL A 97 -20.62 12.54 2.28
N ARG A 98 -21.17 12.72 3.48
CA ARG A 98 -20.39 13.23 4.62
C ARG A 98 -19.33 12.19 5.02
N GLY A 99 -19.68 10.91 5.05
CA GLY A 99 -18.73 9.84 5.26
C GLY A 99 -17.65 9.78 4.17
N TRP A 100 -18.03 9.93 2.89
CA TRP A 100 -17.06 9.99 1.79
C TRP A 100 -16.11 11.19 1.89
N ARG A 101 -16.61 12.38 2.25
CA ARG A 101 -15.81 13.59 2.48
C ARG A 101 -14.82 13.43 3.63
N LEU A 102 -15.20 12.69 4.68
CA LEU A 102 -14.32 12.42 5.81
C LEU A 102 -13.21 11.42 5.43
N ILE A 103 -13.54 10.35 4.71
CA ILE A 103 -12.60 9.26 4.46
C ILE A 103 -11.62 9.54 3.31
N ALA A 104 -12.05 10.27 2.27
CA ALA A 104 -11.22 10.53 1.09
C ALA A 104 -9.84 11.15 1.40
N PRO A 105 -9.71 12.23 2.20
CA PRO A 105 -8.41 12.77 2.56
C PRO A 105 -7.59 11.85 3.48
N ILE A 106 -8.26 11.01 4.29
CA ILE A 106 -7.58 10.02 5.15
C ILE A 106 -6.94 8.94 4.27
N TYR A 107 -7.62 8.49 3.21
CA TYR A 107 -7.02 7.57 2.25
C TYR A 107 -5.75 8.13 1.61
N LEU A 108 -5.72 9.43 1.27
CA LEU A 108 -4.49 10.07 0.78
C LEU A 108 -3.36 9.99 1.80
N GLN A 109 -3.64 10.33 3.06
CA GLN A 109 -2.64 10.28 4.15
C GLN A 109 -2.11 8.87 4.41
N LEU A 110 -2.95 7.85 4.24
CA LEU A 110 -2.58 6.45 4.41
C LEU A 110 -1.91 5.83 3.17
N GLY A 111 -1.71 6.59 2.09
CA GLY A 111 -1.16 6.07 0.83
C GLY A 111 -2.12 5.17 0.05
N ARG A 112 -3.40 5.15 0.43
CA ARG A 112 -4.48 4.35 -0.15
C ARG A 112 -5.11 5.09 -1.34
N TYR A 113 -4.29 5.39 -2.34
CA TYR A 113 -4.67 6.31 -3.42
C TYR A 113 -5.82 5.79 -4.30
N GLY A 114 -5.90 4.48 -4.52
CA GLY A 114 -7.00 3.86 -5.26
C GLY A 114 -8.34 4.08 -4.57
N GLU A 115 -8.38 3.91 -3.25
CA GLU A 115 -9.58 4.18 -2.45
C GLU A 115 -9.92 5.67 -2.40
N ALA A 116 -8.91 6.55 -2.35
CA ALA A 116 -9.12 8.01 -2.43
C ALA A 116 -9.77 8.41 -3.77
N ILE A 117 -9.27 7.88 -4.90
CA ILE A 117 -9.85 8.12 -6.24
C ILE A 117 -11.33 7.73 -6.26
N ASN A 118 -11.65 6.54 -5.73
CA ASN A 118 -13.04 6.07 -5.66
C ASN A 118 -13.90 6.97 -4.76
N ALA A 119 -13.40 7.36 -3.58
CA ALA A 119 -14.12 8.19 -2.63
C ALA A 119 -14.45 9.59 -3.20
N PHE A 120 -13.49 10.27 -3.83
CA PHE A 120 -13.76 11.53 -4.53
C PHE A 120 -14.74 11.36 -5.70
N GLY A 121 -14.65 10.24 -6.42
CA GLY A 121 -15.64 9.87 -7.42
C GLY A 121 -17.06 9.73 -6.85
N ARG A 122 -17.22 9.10 -5.69
CA ARG A 122 -18.53 8.96 -5.01
C ARG A 122 -19.10 10.32 -4.59
N ILE A 123 -18.28 11.20 -4.03
CA ILE A 123 -18.71 12.57 -3.69
C ILE A 123 -19.30 13.26 -4.93
N MET A 124 -18.56 13.20 -6.05
CA MET A 124 -19.00 13.84 -7.28
C MET A 124 -20.20 13.18 -7.96
N GLN A 125 -20.40 11.88 -7.75
CA GLN A 125 -21.59 11.17 -8.24
C GLN A 125 -22.86 11.59 -7.49
N ILE A 126 -22.76 11.91 -6.20
CA ILE A 126 -23.92 12.17 -5.35
C ILE A 126 -24.28 13.66 -5.34
N GLU A 127 -23.30 14.55 -5.18
CA GLU A 127 -23.52 16.00 -5.08
C GLU A 127 -23.13 16.79 -6.34
N GLY A 128 -22.43 16.14 -7.29
CA GLY A 128 -21.93 16.78 -8.50
C GLY A 128 -20.49 17.27 -8.37
N ARG A 129 -20.00 17.95 -9.42
CA ARG A 129 -18.62 18.48 -9.45
C ARG A 129 -18.47 19.59 -8.41
N GLU A 130 -17.41 19.52 -7.60
CA GLU A 130 -16.99 20.53 -6.62
C GLU A 130 -15.47 20.72 -6.70
N ALA A 131 -14.97 21.93 -6.43
CA ALA A 131 -13.56 22.27 -6.54
C ALA A 131 -12.67 21.35 -5.68
N ASP A 132 -13.02 21.18 -4.39
CA ASP A 132 -12.27 20.34 -3.44
C ASP A 132 -12.23 18.86 -3.86
N ALA A 133 -13.36 18.32 -4.34
CA ALA A 133 -13.46 16.93 -4.76
C ALA A 133 -12.65 16.67 -6.04
N LEU A 134 -12.70 17.60 -7.00
CA LEU A 134 -11.89 17.57 -8.22
C LEU A 134 -10.39 17.68 -7.92
N ALA A 135 -10.01 18.61 -7.06
CA ALA A 135 -8.62 18.80 -6.66
C ALA A 135 -8.10 17.59 -5.84
N GLY A 136 -8.94 17.02 -4.97
CA GLY A 136 -8.64 15.78 -4.26
C GLY A 136 -8.45 14.58 -5.19
N LEU A 137 -9.29 14.45 -6.23
CA LEU A 137 -9.12 13.45 -7.27
C LEU A 137 -7.79 13.63 -8.03
N GLY A 138 -7.48 14.86 -8.44
CA GLY A 138 -6.22 15.19 -9.12
C GLY A 138 -4.99 14.84 -8.27
N GLU A 139 -5.04 15.14 -6.97
CA GLU A 139 -3.99 14.79 -6.01
C GLU A 139 -3.86 13.27 -5.86
N ALA A 140 -4.97 12.55 -5.69
CA ALA A 140 -4.96 11.09 -5.60
C ALA A 140 -4.33 10.44 -6.83
N LEU A 141 -4.69 10.92 -8.03
CA LEU A 141 -4.12 10.47 -9.30
C LEU A 141 -2.62 10.76 -9.38
N THR A 142 -2.19 11.94 -8.94
CA THR A 142 -0.78 12.34 -8.93
C THR A 142 0.04 11.48 -7.99
N LEU A 143 -0.44 11.27 -6.76
CA LEU A 143 0.24 10.45 -5.76
C LEU A 143 0.26 8.96 -6.12
N SER A 144 -0.77 8.47 -6.82
CA SER A 144 -0.78 7.11 -7.38
C SER A 144 0.26 6.90 -8.48
N GLY A 145 0.72 7.99 -9.12
CA GLY A 145 1.76 8.00 -10.16
C GLY A 145 3.11 8.46 -9.64
N ASP A 146 3.44 8.16 -8.37
CA ASP A 146 4.71 8.53 -7.71
C ASP A 146 5.01 10.04 -7.76
N GLY A 147 3.96 10.87 -7.69
CA GLY A 147 4.08 12.33 -7.69
C GLY A 147 4.18 12.95 -9.09
N ILE A 148 4.18 12.16 -10.16
CA ILE A 148 4.03 12.66 -11.53
C ILE A 148 2.58 13.10 -11.73
N VAL A 149 2.35 14.28 -12.31
CA VAL A 149 1.01 14.81 -12.56
C VAL A 149 0.51 14.32 -13.93
N PRO A 150 -0.32 13.26 -14.00
CA PRO A 150 -0.74 12.71 -15.29
C PRO A 150 -1.82 13.59 -15.94
N PRO A 151 -2.08 13.47 -17.26
CA PRO A 151 -3.10 14.26 -17.96
C PRO A 151 -4.51 14.22 -17.33
N PRO A 152 -5.01 13.10 -16.76
CA PRO A 152 -6.27 13.10 -16.03
C PRO A 152 -6.26 13.97 -14.77
N ALA A 153 -5.13 14.06 -14.06
CA ALA A 153 -5.00 14.92 -12.89
C ALA A 153 -4.98 16.40 -13.30
N ILE A 154 -4.25 16.75 -14.37
CA ILE A 154 -4.25 18.11 -14.95
C ILE A 154 -5.68 18.58 -15.22
N ARG A 155 -6.46 17.76 -15.95
CA ARG A 155 -7.87 18.09 -16.24
C ARG A 155 -8.72 18.25 -14.97
N ALA A 156 -8.47 17.46 -13.93
CA ALA A 156 -9.18 17.59 -12.67
C ALA A 156 -8.84 18.91 -11.95
N PHE A 157 -7.56 19.30 -11.94
CA PHE A 157 -7.14 20.58 -11.37
C PHE A 157 -7.64 21.79 -12.17
N GLU A 158 -7.61 21.73 -13.49
CA GLU A 158 -8.20 22.76 -14.37
C GLU A 158 -9.70 22.90 -14.11
N ALA A 159 -10.42 21.77 -14.07
CA ALA A 159 -11.83 21.71 -13.73
C ALA A 159 -12.15 22.26 -12.33
N ALA A 160 -11.23 22.12 -11.37
CA ALA A 160 -11.37 22.72 -10.05
C ALA A 160 -11.17 24.25 -10.10
N LEU A 161 -10.21 24.73 -10.89
CA LEU A 161 -9.98 26.17 -11.08
C LEU A 161 -11.09 26.88 -11.86
N GLU A 162 -11.84 26.17 -12.71
CA GLU A 162 -13.08 26.69 -13.31
C GLU A 162 -14.14 27.02 -12.25
N MET A 163 -14.10 26.37 -11.08
CA MET A 163 -15.07 26.56 -10.00
C MET A 163 -14.55 27.48 -8.89
N ASP A 164 -13.26 27.37 -8.58
CA ASP A 164 -12.55 28.23 -7.63
C ASP A 164 -11.17 28.59 -8.21
N GLU A 165 -11.07 29.77 -8.81
CA GLU A 165 -9.85 30.27 -9.46
C GLU A 165 -8.65 30.38 -8.50
N GLN A 166 -8.91 30.49 -7.19
CA GLN A 166 -7.88 30.63 -6.17
C GLN A 166 -7.57 29.33 -5.43
N HIS A 167 -8.14 28.19 -5.86
CA HIS A 167 -8.02 26.91 -5.17
C HIS A 167 -6.54 26.50 -4.97
N PRO A 168 -6.00 26.55 -3.73
CA PRO A 168 -4.55 26.45 -3.49
C PRO A 168 -3.93 25.14 -3.97
N ARG A 169 -4.60 24.01 -3.72
CA ARG A 169 -4.13 22.67 -4.13
C ARG A 169 -4.00 22.57 -5.65
N SER A 170 -4.96 23.13 -6.39
CA SER A 170 -5.00 23.03 -7.86
C SER A 170 -3.91 23.89 -8.49
N ARG A 171 -3.74 25.13 -8.00
CA ARG A 171 -2.64 26.03 -8.41
C ARG A 171 -1.28 25.38 -8.16
N PHE A 172 -1.10 24.74 -6.99
CA PHE A 172 0.14 24.05 -6.66
C PHE A 172 0.49 22.92 -7.63
N TYR A 173 -0.45 21.99 -7.88
CA TYR A 173 -0.18 20.82 -8.72
C TYR A 173 -0.07 21.16 -10.22
N LEU A 174 -0.76 22.20 -10.71
CA LEU A 174 -0.57 22.66 -12.10
C LEU A 174 0.80 23.31 -12.30
N ALA A 175 1.29 24.07 -11.32
CA ALA A 175 2.66 24.56 -11.33
C ALA A 175 3.68 23.41 -11.24
N LEU A 176 3.40 22.36 -10.46
CA LEU A 176 4.20 21.15 -10.44
C LEU A 176 4.25 20.46 -11.81
N ALA A 177 3.12 20.36 -12.52
CA ALA A 177 3.07 19.80 -13.86
C ALA A 177 3.97 20.59 -14.84
N LYS A 178 3.93 21.93 -14.80
CA LYS A 178 4.82 22.79 -15.58
C LYS A 178 6.30 22.49 -15.30
N ALA A 179 6.67 22.38 -14.02
CA ALA A 179 8.03 22.04 -13.59
C ALA A 179 8.47 20.66 -14.10
N GLN A 180 7.57 19.67 -14.10
CA GLN A 180 7.83 18.31 -14.60
C GLN A 180 8.05 18.29 -16.12
N THR A 181 7.40 19.18 -16.86
CA THR A 181 7.63 19.36 -18.31
C THR A 181 8.83 20.24 -18.66
N GLY A 182 9.56 20.75 -17.67
CA GLY A 182 10.77 21.55 -17.84
C GLY A 182 10.57 23.06 -17.81
N ASP A 183 9.33 23.55 -17.75
CA ASP A 183 9.03 24.98 -17.61
C ASP A 183 9.14 25.42 -16.14
N LEU A 184 10.38 25.40 -15.63
CA LEU A 184 10.70 25.82 -14.27
C LEU A 184 10.45 27.32 -14.04
N VAL A 185 10.54 28.14 -15.09
CA VAL A 185 10.30 29.58 -14.98
C VAL A 185 8.83 29.85 -14.68
N ALA A 186 7.91 29.31 -15.49
CA ALA A 186 6.48 29.47 -15.26
C ALA A 186 6.04 28.82 -13.94
N ALA A 187 6.55 27.63 -13.62
CA ALA A 187 6.24 26.96 -12.35
C ALA A 187 6.65 27.81 -11.13
N THR A 188 7.85 28.41 -11.17
CA THR A 188 8.34 29.27 -10.08
C THR A 188 7.49 30.53 -9.94
N GLN A 189 7.04 31.12 -11.04
CA GLN A 189 6.14 32.29 -11.02
C GLN A 189 4.79 31.93 -10.40
N ASP A 190 4.18 30.81 -10.81
CA ASP A 190 2.89 30.36 -10.29
C ASP A 190 2.94 30.05 -8.79
N TRP A 191 3.99 29.36 -8.31
CA TRP A 191 4.15 29.08 -6.88
C TRP A 191 4.38 30.35 -6.06
N LYS A 192 5.11 31.34 -6.59
CA LYS A 192 5.26 32.64 -5.94
C LYS A 192 3.93 33.39 -5.86
N ALA A 193 3.17 33.43 -6.95
CA ALA A 193 1.83 34.02 -6.97
C ALA A 193 0.87 33.30 -6.00
N LEU A 194 0.99 31.97 -5.86
CA LEU A 194 0.25 31.23 -4.83
C LEU A 194 0.62 31.70 -3.42
N LEU A 195 1.91 31.89 -3.13
CA LEU A 195 2.40 32.32 -1.82
C LEU A 195 2.02 33.75 -1.44
N GLU A 196 1.77 34.63 -2.42
CA GLU A 196 1.28 35.99 -2.21
C GLU A 196 -0.12 36.02 -1.59
N ASP A 197 -0.98 35.08 -2.01
CA ASP A 197 -2.36 34.95 -1.51
C ASP A 197 -2.46 34.03 -0.26
N THR A 198 -1.33 33.44 0.18
CA THR A 198 -1.29 32.43 1.24
C THR A 198 -1.05 33.05 2.62
N PRO A 199 -1.89 32.77 3.64
CA PRO A 199 -1.60 33.17 5.03
C PRO A 199 -0.23 32.66 5.53
N ALA A 200 0.42 33.43 6.40
CA ALA A 200 1.76 33.08 6.90
C ALA A 200 1.77 31.79 7.75
N ASP A 201 0.63 31.44 8.36
CA ASP A 201 0.42 30.28 9.21
C ASP A 201 -0.20 29.08 8.47
N ALA A 202 -0.38 29.17 7.15
CA ALA A 202 -0.93 28.08 6.36
C ALA A 202 0.00 26.84 6.44
N PRO A 203 -0.49 25.66 6.88
CA PRO A 203 0.36 24.49 7.14
C PRO A 203 1.14 23.98 5.92
N TRP A 204 0.62 24.23 4.72
CA TRP A 204 1.20 23.82 3.43
C TRP A 204 2.14 24.86 2.83
N ARG A 205 2.27 26.05 3.42
CA ARG A 205 3.10 27.15 2.90
C ARG A 205 4.55 26.73 2.71
N ALA A 206 5.13 26.07 3.71
CA ALA A 206 6.51 25.61 3.68
C ALA A 206 6.79 24.64 2.52
N VAL A 207 5.79 23.84 2.12
CA VAL A 207 5.90 22.93 0.97
C VAL A 207 6.07 23.76 -0.30
N VAL A 208 5.21 24.75 -0.54
CA VAL A 208 5.30 25.62 -1.72
C VAL A 208 6.63 26.39 -1.76
N GLU A 209 7.09 26.91 -0.61
CA GLU A 209 8.39 27.58 -0.50
C GLU A 209 9.56 26.65 -0.88
N SER A 210 9.51 25.38 -0.46
CA SER A 210 10.53 24.39 -0.83
C SER A 210 10.59 24.13 -2.33
N HIS A 211 9.44 24.10 -3.00
CA HIS A 211 9.35 23.95 -4.46
C HIS A 211 9.91 25.17 -5.20
N VAL A 212 9.62 26.39 -4.73
CA VAL A 212 10.20 27.63 -5.27
C VAL A 212 11.72 27.61 -5.14
N ALA A 213 12.25 27.24 -3.97
CA ALA A 213 13.68 27.16 -3.72
C ALA A 213 14.36 26.14 -4.65
N ALA A 214 13.83 24.93 -4.74
CA ALA A 214 14.37 23.86 -5.58
C ALA A 214 14.35 24.23 -7.08
N ALA A 215 13.28 24.84 -7.57
CA ALA A 215 13.21 25.28 -8.96
C ALA A 215 14.18 26.43 -9.27
N THR A 216 14.35 27.37 -8.33
CA THR A 216 15.31 28.48 -8.46
C THR A 216 16.75 27.97 -8.52
N GLU A 217 17.11 27.00 -7.67
CA GLU A 217 18.43 26.37 -7.69
C GLU A 217 18.69 25.64 -9.02
N ARG A 218 17.70 24.88 -9.51
CA ARG A 218 17.79 24.21 -10.82
C ARG A 218 17.97 25.20 -11.97
N LEU A 219 17.30 26.36 -11.93
CA LEU A 219 17.46 27.42 -12.93
C LEU A 219 18.86 28.07 -12.87
N ALA A 220 19.39 28.30 -11.65
CA ALA A 220 20.73 28.82 -11.47
C ALA A 220 21.82 27.84 -11.98
N GLY A 221 21.66 26.54 -11.74
CA GLY A 221 22.57 25.51 -12.25
C GLY A 221 22.51 25.28 -13.76
N GLN A 222 21.39 25.61 -14.41
CA GLN A 222 21.24 25.57 -15.87
C GLN A 222 21.81 26.81 -16.57
N SER A 223 22.04 27.89 -15.83
CA SER A 223 22.77 29.04 -16.36
C SER A 223 24.24 28.62 -16.52
N PRO A 224 24.85 28.71 -17.72
CA PRO A 224 26.21 28.27 -17.92
C PRO A 224 27.10 29.06 -16.95
N ALA A 225 27.73 28.36 -16.02
CA ALA A 225 28.78 28.92 -15.19
C ALA A 225 29.78 29.61 -16.14
N GLY A 226 29.90 30.93 -15.98
CA GLY A 226 30.40 31.83 -17.01
C GLY A 226 31.66 31.33 -17.71
N GLY A 227 31.62 31.42 -19.04
CA GLY A 227 32.82 31.38 -19.86
C GLY A 227 33.86 32.34 -19.28
N LYS A 228 35.02 31.79 -18.99
CA LYS A 228 36.30 32.49 -19.00
C LYS A 228 37.19 31.79 -20.01
#